data_AF-A0A264W7N5-F1
#
_entry.id   AF-A0A264W7N5-F1
#
_cell.length_a   1.000
_cell.length_b   1.000
_cell.length_c   1.000
_cell.angle_alpha   90.00
_cell.angle_beta   90.00
_cell.angle_gamma   90.00
#
_symmetry.space_group_name_H-M   'P 1'
#
loop_
_entity.id
_entity.type
_entity.pdbx_description
1 polymer ?
#
loop_
_entity_poly.entity_id
_entity_poly.type
_entity_poly.pdbx_seq_one_letter_code
_entity_poly.pdbx_strand_id
1 'polypeptide(L)' 'KDLPNEQVVWMSHGDLVVEVPEGFTVDATSHHCPNSAMSKKDKKWYGVQFHPEVRHSEYGNDLLKNFVFGVCECVGEW' A
#
# COMPACT_ATOMS: atom_id res chain seq x y z
N LYS A 1 2.14 -6.97 -7.04
CA LYS A 1 1.78 -8.04 -8.00
C LYS A 1 1.54 -9.30 -7.19
N ASP A 2 0.61 -10.14 -7.65
CA ASP A 2 0.37 -11.49 -7.13
C ASP A 2 0.12 -11.57 -5.61
N LEU A 3 -0.63 -10.60 -5.09
CA LEU A 3 -1.15 -10.61 -3.72
C LEU A 3 -2.63 -10.99 -3.72
N PRO A 4 -3.14 -11.62 -2.65
CA PRO A 4 -4.57 -11.89 -2.53
C PRO A 4 -5.39 -10.58 -2.48
N ASN A 5 -6.65 -10.66 -2.90
CA ASN A 5 -7.57 -9.52 -2.85
C ASN A 5 -7.92 -9.10 -1.42
N GLU A 6 -7.82 -10.03 -0.46
CA GLU A 6 -8.03 -9.78 0.97
C GLU A 6 -6.79 -10.25 1.75
N GLN A 7 -6.38 -9.46 2.74
CA GLN A 7 -5.19 -9.73 3.55
C GLN A 7 -5.28 -9.06 4.92
N VAL A 8 -4.62 -9.65 5.91
CA VAL A 8 -4.47 -9.05 7.24
C VAL A 8 -3.29 -8.07 7.24
N VAL A 9 -3.53 -6.86 7.74
CA VAL A 9 -2.54 -5.78 7.83
C VAL A 9 -2.55 -5.12 9.21
N TRP A 10 -1.41 -4.56 9.61
CA TRP A 10 -1.30 -3.76 10.82
C TRP A 10 -1.70 -2.31 10.56
N MET A 11 -2.99 -2.02 10.74
CA MET A 11 -3.58 -0.72 10.44
C MET A 11 -3.17 0.37 11.44
N SER A 12 -2.80 1.56 10.94
CA SER A 12 -2.69 2.77 11.76
C SER A 12 -4.08 3.37 11.97
N HIS A 13 -4.43 3.65 13.23
CA HIS A 13 -5.74 4.17 13.64
C HIS A 13 -5.67 5.62 14.14
N GLY A 14 -4.63 6.37 13.75
CA GLY A 14 -4.55 7.81 13.97
C GLY A 14 -5.43 8.57 12.99
N ASP A 15 -4.85 9.58 12.35
CA ASP A 15 -5.52 10.28 11.26
C ASP A 15 -5.71 9.36 10.05
N LEU A 16 -6.82 9.57 9.32
CA LEU A 16 -7.14 8.81 8.11
C LEU A 16 -7.45 9.77 6.95
N VAL A 17 -7.12 9.33 5.74
CA VAL A 17 -7.50 10.05 4.52
C VAL A 17 -8.99 9.87 4.27
N VAL A 18 -9.77 10.94 4.44
CA VAL A 18 -11.23 10.92 4.21
C VAL A 18 -11.58 11.10 2.73
N GLU A 19 -10.76 11.83 1.98
CA GLU A 19 -10.93 12.11 0.56
C GLU A 19 -9.58 11.89 -0.15
N VAL A 20 -9.58 11.04 -1.17
CA VAL A 20 -8.38 10.81 -1.98
C VAL A 20 -8.14 11.98 -2.93
N PRO A 21 -6.88 12.44 -3.11
CA PRO A 21 -6.58 13.57 -4.00
C PRO A 21 -6.96 13.29 -5.46
N GLU A 22 -7.18 14.35 -6.24
CA GLU A 22 -7.54 14.23 -7.65
C GLU A 22 -6.53 13.41 -8.47
N GLY A 23 -7.06 12.45 -9.23
CA GLY A 23 -6.28 11.54 -10.06
C GLY A 23 -5.60 10.41 -9.29
N PHE A 24 -5.86 10.26 -7.99
CA PHE A 24 -5.56 9.01 -7.28
C PHE A 24 -6.69 7.99 -7.47
N THR A 25 -6.30 6.72 -7.43
CA THR A 25 -7.21 5.57 -7.36
C THR A 25 -7.13 4.97 -5.96
N VAL A 26 -8.27 4.59 -5.39
CA VAL A 26 -8.31 3.79 -4.16
C VAL A 26 -7.99 2.34 -4.52
N ASP A 27 -6.90 1.81 -3.98
CA ASP A 27 -6.41 0.46 -4.28
C ASP A 27 -6.86 -0.57 -3.24
N ALA A 28 -7.11 -0.14 -2.00
CA ALA A 28 -7.57 -1.01 -0.92
C ALA A 28 -8.48 -0.26 0.05
N THR A 29 -9.43 -0.98 0.63
CA THR A 29 -10.40 -0.47 1.59
C THR A 29 -10.52 -1.41 2.78
N SER A 30 -11.04 -0.92 3.88
CA SER A 30 -11.46 -1.72 5.04
C SER A 30 -12.70 -1.11 5.67
N HIS A 31 -13.38 -1.86 6.54
CA HIS A 31 -14.64 -1.44 7.16
C HIS A 31 -14.55 -0.06 7.87
N HIS A 32 -13.42 0.23 8.53
CA HIS A 32 -13.21 1.47 9.27
C HIS A 32 -12.26 2.46 8.59
N CYS A 33 -11.65 2.08 7.46
CA CYS A 33 -10.78 2.96 6.67
C CYS A 33 -11.05 2.74 5.18
N PRO A 34 -11.97 3.51 4.57
CA PRO A 34 -12.36 3.32 3.17
C PRO A 34 -11.22 3.60 2.20
N ASN A 35 -10.22 4.42 2.58
CA ASN A 35 -9.05 4.73 1.76
C ASN A 35 -7.78 4.12 2.38
N SER A 36 -7.74 2.78 2.50
CA SER A 36 -6.64 2.07 3.18
C SER A 36 -5.35 2.01 2.34
N ALA A 37 -5.47 2.08 1.02
CA ALA A 37 -4.35 2.30 0.10
C ALA A 37 -4.80 3.10 -1.12
N MET A 38 -3.90 3.88 -1.69
CA MET A 38 -4.16 4.68 -2.89
C MET A 38 -2.91 4.81 -3.77
N SER A 39 -3.12 5.03 -5.06
CA SER A 39 -2.03 5.27 -6.00
C SER A 39 -2.36 6.27 -7.10
N LYS A 40 -1.31 6.91 -7.59
CA LYS A 40 -1.29 7.70 -8.82
C LYS A 40 -0.20 7.15 -9.73
N LYS A 41 -0.58 6.16 -10.55
CA LYS A 41 0.35 5.28 -11.28
C LYS A 41 1.22 6.01 -12.30
N ASP A 42 0.68 7.04 -12.96
CA ASP A 42 1.41 7.91 -13.90
C ASP A 42 2.58 8.63 -13.23
N LYS A 43 2.44 8.97 -11.94
CA LYS A 43 3.50 9.60 -11.14
C LYS A 43 4.29 8.61 -10.29
N LYS A 44 3.98 7.31 -10.35
CA LYS A 44 4.52 6.27 -9.46
C LYS A 44 4.37 6.62 -7.97
N TRP A 45 3.27 7.28 -7.59
CA TRP A 45 2.97 7.62 -6.19
C TRP A 45 2.05 6.58 -5.57
N TYR A 46 2.36 6.17 -4.35
CA TYR A 46 1.64 5.14 -3.60
C TYR A 46 1.56 5.54 -2.14
N GLY A 47 0.42 5.28 -1.51
CA GLY A 47 0.21 5.49 -0.08
C GLY A 47 -0.53 4.31 0.53
N VAL A 48 -0.16 3.95 1.75
CA VAL A 48 -0.82 2.92 2.57
C VAL A 48 -1.06 3.49 3.96
N GLN A 49 -2.22 3.15 4.56
CA GLN A 49 -2.59 3.55 5.92
C GLN A 49 -2.06 2.55 6.99
N PHE A 50 -1.55 1.39 6.55
CA PHE A 50 -1.04 0.33 7.42
C PHE A 50 0.49 0.23 7.34
N HIS A 51 1.07 -0.54 8.25
CA HIS A 51 2.52 -0.79 8.35
C HIS A 51 2.93 -2.06 7.59
N PRO A 52 3.43 -1.98 6.34
CA PRO A 52 3.87 -3.17 5.60
C PRO A 52 5.17 -3.78 6.12
N GLU A 53 5.92 -3.09 6.97
CA GLU A 53 7.22 -3.52 7.49
C GLU A 53 7.11 -4.47 8.69
N VAL A 54 5.95 -4.56 9.34
CA VAL A 54 5.77 -5.36 10.55
C VAL A 54 5.19 -6.75 10.22
N ARG A 55 5.56 -7.75 11.03
CA ARG A 55 5.14 -9.15 10.85
C ARG A 55 3.63 -9.39 10.91
N HIS A 56 2.87 -8.47 11.49
CA HIS A 56 1.41 -8.55 11.56
C HIS A 56 0.73 -8.23 10.22
N SER A 57 1.47 -7.68 9.25
CA SER A 57 1.03 -7.54 7.86
C SER A 57 1.51 -8.75 7.06
N GLU A 58 0.62 -9.70 6.79
CA GLU A 58 0.97 -11.03 6.28
C GLU A 58 1.80 -11.00 4.99
N TYR A 59 1.46 -10.08 4.08
CA TYR A 59 2.15 -9.89 2.80
C TYR A 59 2.90 -8.56 2.71
N GLY A 60 3.22 -7.95 3.85
CA GLY A 60 3.85 -6.64 3.91
C GLY A 60 5.22 -6.61 3.19
N ASN A 61 6.04 -7.64 3.37
CA ASN A 61 7.33 -7.77 2.67
C ASN A 61 7.16 -7.89 1.15
N ASP A 62 6.15 -8.64 0.68
CA ASP A 62 5.88 -8.78 -0.74
C ASP A 62 5.38 -7.47 -1.36
N LEU A 63 4.59 -6.68 -0.61
CA LEU A 63 4.19 -5.34 -1.01
C LEU A 63 5.42 -4.41 -1.15
N LEU A 64 6.32 -4.42 -0.16
CA LEU A 64 7.56 -3.64 -0.22
C LEU A 64 8.46 -4.08 -1.39
N LYS A 65 8.59 -5.39 -1.62
CA LYS A 65 9.33 -5.96 -2.76
C LYS A 65 8.74 -5.50 -4.09
N ASN A 66 7.41 -5.55 -4.22
CA ASN A 66 6.70 -5.06 -5.40
C ASN A 66 6.98 -3.57 -5.67
N PHE A 67 7.03 -2.75 -4.62
CA PHE A 67 7.37 -1.33 -4.74
C PHE A 67 8.83 -1.13 -5.16
N VAL A 68 9.78 -1.70 -4.41
CA VAL A 68 11.22 -1.49 -4.64
C VAL A 68 11.67 -2.00 -6.02
N PHE A 69 11.33 -3.24 -6.37
CA PHE A 69 11.81 -3.84 -7.61
C PHE A 69 10.88 -3.57 -8.80
N GLY A 70 9.58 -3.43 -8.56
CA GLY A 70 8.59 -3.25 -9.62
C GLY A 70 8.27 -1.80 -9.96
N VAL A 71 8.21 -0.91 -8.97
CA VAL A 71 7.86 0.50 -9.17
C VAL A 71 9.12 1.37 -9.27
N CYS A 72 10.01 1.25 -8.30
CA CYS A 72 11.28 1.98 -8.26
C CYS A 72 12.34 1.39 -9.20
N GLU A 73 12.13 0.16 -9.69
CA GLU A 73 13.05 -0.51 -10.63
C GLU A 73 14.47 -0.65 -10.05
N CYS A 74 14.59 -0.78 -8.73
CA CYS A 74 15.87 -1.03 -8.08
C CYS A 74 16.43 -2.40 -8.52
N VAL A 75 17.74 -2.48 -8.74
CA VAL A 75 18.40 -3.71 -9.21
C VAL A 75 18.80 -4.68 -8.10
N GLY A 76 18.84 -4.23 -6.84
CA GLY A 76 19.12 -5.10 -5.68
C GLY A 76 20.58 -5.55 -5.57
N GLU A 77 21.53 -4.64 -5.80
CA GLU A 77 22.97 -4.92 -5.72
C GLU A 77 23.57 -4.76 -4.30
N TRP A 78 22.72 -4.68 -3.27
CA TRP A 78 23.12 -4.61 -1.86
C TRP A 78 22.92 -5.95 -1.14
#